data_AF-A0ABD1I4W0-F1
#
_entry.id   AF-A0ABD1I4W0-F1
#
_cell.length_a   1.000
_cell.length_b   1.000
_cell.length_c   1.000
_cell.angle_alpha   90.00
_cell.angle_beta   90.00
_cell.angle_gamma   90.00
#
_symmetry.space_group_name_H-M   'P 1'
#
loop_
_entity.id
_entity.type
_entity.pdbx_description
1 polymer ?
#
loop_
_entity_poly.entity_id
_entity_poly.type
_entity_poly.pdbx_seq_one_letter_code
_entity_poly.pdbx_strand_id
1 'polypeptide(L)'
;MRSAAEKLRFFHRSSSINFVYPFSASRQLKTSTITTNALTEEEVNQINAVIRRLCDSNHLKEATDLISAALTTARPPLASLPVSSLISRLASEPDLTYPMHLLNTLKFNPNSSDPSVVIPVVKMIISSLFENGRPKMVVKIFQWVARPDFPGGVAADLELYAGLVNGFCRNGMMLDSLRVLRVMACEKLVIGDEIRDCVYRGLLREARVREALELNAALGSCTPRSDGDTCVSEKVVHLLEQIISNWVD
;
A
#
# COMPACT_ATOMS: atom_id res chain seq x y z
N MET A 1 -28.81 -22.74 -3.55
CA MET A 1 -27.96 -21.61 -3.97
C MET A 1 -26.60 -22.18 -4.34
N ARG A 2 -26.34 -22.32 -5.63
CA ARG A 2 -25.15 -22.99 -6.18
C ARG A 2 -23.92 -22.11 -6.00
N SER A 3 -22.83 -22.73 -5.56
CA SER A 3 -21.56 -22.13 -5.21
C SER A 3 -20.87 -21.53 -6.43
N ALA A 4 -20.31 -20.33 -6.27
CA ALA A 4 -19.52 -19.61 -7.27
C ALA A 4 -18.29 -20.38 -7.78
N ALA A 5 -17.93 -21.51 -7.15
CA ALA A 5 -16.89 -22.43 -7.58
C ALA A 5 -17.25 -23.25 -8.85
N GLU A 6 -18.52 -23.32 -9.26
CA GLU A 6 -18.91 -24.00 -10.52
C GLU A 6 -18.69 -23.12 -11.77
N LYS A 7 -18.61 -21.80 -11.63
CA LYS A 7 -18.49 -20.88 -12.78
C LYS A 7 -17.11 -20.87 -13.44
N LEU A 8 -16.07 -21.36 -12.76
CA LEU A 8 -14.72 -21.46 -13.31
C LEU A 8 -14.43 -22.80 -14.01
N ARG A 9 -15.35 -23.77 -13.97
CA ARG A 9 -15.20 -25.07 -14.65
C ARG A 9 -15.94 -25.16 -16.00
N PHE A 10 -16.62 -24.11 -16.43
CA PHE A 10 -17.49 -24.15 -17.61
C PHE A 10 -16.80 -23.87 -18.95
N PHE A 11 -15.49 -23.58 -18.99
CA PHE A 11 -14.77 -23.31 -20.24
C PHE A 11 -14.00 -24.49 -20.84
N HIS A 12 -14.09 -25.70 -20.26
CA HIS A 12 -13.50 -26.89 -20.87
C HIS A 12 -14.55 -27.93 -21.29
N ARG A 13 -14.80 -27.95 -22.60
CA ARG A 13 -15.26 -29.08 -23.42
C ARG A 13 -16.63 -29.71 -23.12
N SER A 14 -17.61 -29.33 -23.94
CA SER A 14 -18.54 -30.28 -24.55
C SER A 14 -17.86 -30.98 -25.73
N SER A 15 -17.91 -32.32 -25.78
CA SER A 15 -18.12 -33.17 -26.98
C SER A 15 -17.76 -34.64 -26.70
N SER A 16 -18.69 -35.53 -27.06
CA SER A 16 -18.51 -36.94 -27.45
C SER A 16 -18.64 -38.06 -26.39
N ILE A 17 -19.91 -38.46 -26.22
CA ILE A 17 -20.49 -39.83 -26.22
C ILE A 17 -19.56 -41.00 -26.66
N ASN A 18 -19.40 -42.05 -25.84
CA ASN A 18 -19.89 -43.44 -26.09
C ASN A 18 -19.41 -44.53 -25.09
N PHE A 19 -20.40 -45.35 -24.67
CA PHE A 19 -20.44 -46.81 -24.45
C PHE A 19 -19.49 -47.58 -23.47
N VAL A 20 -20.07 -47.97 -22.31
CA VAL A 20 -20.41 -49.35 -21.84
C VAL A 20 -19.33 -50.40 -21.42
N TYR A 21 -19.35 -50.66 -20.09
CA TYR A 21 -19.24 -51.94 -19.30
C TYR A 21 -17.89 -52.61 -18.88
N PRO A 22 -17.87 -53.44 -17.80
CA PRO A 22 -17.16 -53.12 -16.56
C PRO A 22 -16.02 -54.10 -16.22
N PHE A 23 -15.08 -53.66 -15.39
CA PHE A 23 -14.24 -54.58 -14.62
C PHE A 23 -13.89 -53.99 -13.26
N SER A 24 -14.20 -54.76 -12.23
CA SER A 24 -13.98 -54.49 -10.82
C SER A 24 -12.49 -54.47 -10.46
N ALA A 25 -12.04 -53.40 -9.82
CA ALA A 25 -10.85 -53.41 -8.97
C ALA A 25 -10.98 -52.33 -7.89
N SER A 26 -11.34 -52.76 -6.68
CA SER A 26 -11.25 -51.97 -5.46
C SER A 26 -9.79 -51.63 -5.20
N ARG A 27 -9.41 -50.35 -5.28
CA ARG A 27 -8.23 -49.84 -4.56
C ARG A 27 -8.33 -48.34 -4.31
N GLN A 28 -8.57 -48.05 -3.04
CA GLN A 28 -8.19 -46.86 -2.30
C GLN A 28 -8.79 -45.54 -2.79
N LEU A 29 -9.88 -45.19 -2.11
CA LEU A 29 -10.25 -43.83 -1.77
C LEU A 29 -8.98 -43.11 -1.28
N LYS A 30 -8.33 -42.33 -2.16
CA LYS A 30 -7.36 -41.33 -1.70
C LYS A 30 -8.17 -40.29 -0.95
N THR A 31 -8.15 -40.46 0.36
CA THR A 31 -8.45 -39.46 1.37
C THR A 31 -8.01 -38.10 0.87
N SER A 32 -9.01 -37.21 0.76
CA SER A 32 -8.87 -35.77 0.62
C SER A 32 -7.80 -35.28 1.59
N THR A 33 -6.59 -35.10 1.07
CA THR A 33 -5.50 -34.40 1.75
C THR A 33 -5.91 -32.95 1.85
N ILE A 34 -6.05 -32.50 3.10
CA ILE A 34 -6.26 -31.13 3.54
C ILE A 34 -5.35 -30.21 2.72
N THR A 35 -5.95 -29.47 1.77
CA THR A 35 -5.27 -28.50 0.92
C THR A 35 -4.73 -27.36 1.78
N THR A 36 -3.41 -27.29 1.90
CA THR A 36 -2.73 -26.08 2.31
C THR A 36 -2.99 -25.01 1.25
N ASN A 37 -3.52 -23.86 1.66
CA ASN A 37 -3.94 -22.72 0.82
C ASN A 37 -2.76 -21.99 0.14
N ALA A 38 -1.76 -22.69 -0.40
CA ALA A 38 -0.60 -22.08 -1.04
C ALA A 38 -0.67 -22.27 -2.56
N LEU A 39 -0.50 -21.18 -3.31
CA LEU A 39 -0.37 -21.23 -4.78
C LEU A 39 0.86 -22.06 -5.16
N THR A 40 0.71 -22.89 -6.19
CA THR A 40 1.83 -23.61 -6.80
C THR A 40 2.73 -22.66 -7.60
N GLU A 41 3.99 -23.05 -7.81
CA GLU A 41 4.95 -22.27 -8.61
C GLU A 41 4.44 -22.04 -10.05
N GLU A 42 3.76 -23.04 -10.63
CA GLU A 42 3.14 -22.95 -11.94
C GLU A 42 2.00 -21.91 -11.97
N GLU A 43 1.14 -21.88 -10.96
CA GLU A 43 0.07 -20.88 -10.85
C GLU A 43 0.65 -19.47 -10.70
N VAL A 44 1.73 -19.29 -9.94
CA VAL A 44 2.43 -18.00 -9.81
C VAL A 44 3.01 -17.56 -11.16
N ASN A 45 3.64 -18.46 -11.90
CA ASN A 45 4.18 -18.16 -13.24
C ASN A 45 3.09 -17.78 -14.24
N GLN A 46 1.94 -18.46 -14.20
CA GLN A 46 0.79 -18.13 -15.02
C GLN A 46 0.21 -16.76 -14.66
N ILE A 47 0.05 -16.45 -13.36
CA ILE A 47 -0.38 -15.12 -12.90
C ILE A 47 0.59 -14.05 -13.40
N ASN A 48 1.90 -14.27 -13.25
CA ASN A 48 2.94 -13.35 -13.74
C ASN A 48 2.81 -13.07 -15.25
N ALA A 49 2.60 -14.10 -16.06
CA ALA A 49 2.43 -13.97 -17.50
C ALA A 49 1.13 -13.24 -17.87
N VAL A 50 0.01 -13.59 -17.22
CA VAL A 50 -1.30 -13.00 -17.49
C VAL A 50 -1.33 -11.53 -17.10
N ILE A 51 -0.80 -11.17 -15.93
CA ILE A 51 -0.76 -9.76 -15.48
C ILE A 51 0.03 -8.90 -16.45
N ARG A 52 1.20 -9.35 -16.92
CA ARG A 52 1.98 -8.60 -17.92
C ARG A 52 1.16 -8.35 -19.18
N ARG A 53 0.53 -9.39 -19.74
CA ARG A 53 -0.31 -9.27 -20.95
C ARG A 53 -1.50 -8.34 -20.75
N LEU A 54 -2.16 -8.39 -19.59
CA LEU A 54 -3.28 -7.50 -19.27
C LEU A 54 -2.81 -6.04 -19.14
N CYS A 55 -1.67 -5.79 -18.51
CA CYS A 55 -1.05 -4.47 -18.44
C CYS A 55 -0.72 -3.90 -19.83
N ASP A 56 -0.09 -4.72 -20.69
CA ASP A 56 0.27 -4.34 -22.06
C ASP A 56 -0.96 -4.07 -22.93
N SER A 57 -2.05 -4.81 -22.68
CA SER A 57 -3.31 -4.66 -23.41
C SER A 57 -4.26 -3.63 -22.77
N ASN A 58 -3.81 -2.89 -21.75
CA ASN A 58 -4.59 -1.89 -21.00
C ASN A 58 -5.86 -2.42 -20.28
N HIS A 59 -5.92 -3.71 -19.97
CA HIS A 59 -7.00 -4.33 -19.20
C HIS A 59 -6.68 -4.26 -17.69
N LEU A 60 -6.54 -3.02 -17.20
CA LEU A 60 -6.01 -2.74 -15.85
C LEU A 60 -6.97 -3.15 -14.73
N LYS A 61 -8.28 -3.14 -15.00
CA LYS A 61 -9.29 -3.58 -14.04
C LYS A 61 -9.16 -5.08 -13.78
N GLU A 62 -9.12 -5.87 -14.85
CA GLU A 62 -8.97 -7.33 -14.80
C GLU A 62 -7.63 -7.71 -14.15
N ALA A 63 -6.56 -6.98 -14.44
CA ALA A 63 -5.27 -7.19 -13.81
C ALA A 63 -5.32 -6.92 -12.29
N THR A 64 -6.02 -5.84 -11.89
CA THR A 64 -6.22 -5.49 -10.48
C THR A 64 -7.07 -6.53 -9.76
N ASP A 65 -8.17 -6.96 -10.38
CA ASP A 65 -9.06 -7.99 -9.85
C ASP A 65 -8.31 -9.32 -9.67
N LEU A 66 -7.47 -9.72 -10.64
CA LEU A 66 -6.66 -10.93 -10.56
C LEU A 66 -5.63 -10.89 -9.41
N ILE A 67 -4.88 -9.79 -9.25
CA ILE A 67 -3.94 -9.65 -8.12
C ILE A 67 -4.70 -9.63 -6.79
N SER A 68 -5.82 -8.91 -6.70
CA SER A 68 -6.61 -8.87 -5.47
C SER A 68 -7.15 -10.26 -5.10
N ALA A 69 -7.58 -11.05 -6.09
CA ALA A 69 -8.02 -12.44 -5.89
C ALA A 69 -6.87 -13.34 -5.42
N ALA A 70 -5.67 -13.19 -5.99
CA ALA A 70 -4.49 -13.95 -5.57
C ALA A 70 -4.09 -13.64 -4.12
N LEU A 71 -4.11 -12.35 -3.75
CA LEU A 71 -3.77 -11.89 -2.40
C LEU A 71 -4.82 -12.31 -1.35
N THR A 72 -6.08 -12.39 -1.73
CA THR A 72 -7.20 -12.71 -0.82
C THR A 72 -7.45 -14.21 -0.65
N THR A 73 -7.07 -15.05 -1.60
CA THR A 73 -7.36 -16.50 -1.57
C THR A 73 -6.22 -17.32 -0.97
N ALA A 74 -4.97 -17.01 -1.30
CA ALA A 74 -3.82 -17.86 -0.96
C ALA A 74 -2.73 -17.17 -0.13
N ARG A 75 -2.81 -15.84 0.05
CA ARG A 75 -1.79 -15.01 0.73
C ARG A 75 -0.34 -15.44 0.38
N PRO A 76 0.01 -15.53 -0.91
CA PRO A 76 1.39 -15.80 -1.28
C PRO A 76 2.29 -14.66 -0.80
N PRO A 77 3.60 -14.90 -0.63
CA PRO A 77 4.56 -13.82 -0.40
C PRO A 77 4.42 -12.74 -1.48
N LEU A 78 4.29 -11.47 -1.09
CA LEU A 78 4.11 -10.37 -2.06
C LEU A 78 5.22 -10.33 -3.13
N ALA A 79 6.44 -10.76 -2.76
CA ALA A 79 7.59 -10.81 -3.65
C ALA A 79 7.47 -11.82 -4.80
N SER A 80 6.61 -12.83 -4.70
CA SER A 80 6.43 -13.82 -5.78
C SER A 80 5.43 -13.36 -6.85
N LEU A 81 4.59 -12.38 -6.54
CA LEU A 81 3.57 -11.83 -7.42
C LEU A 81 4.07 -10.60 -8.19
N PRO A 82 3.48 -10.28 -9.35
CA PRO A 82 3.92 -9.18 -10.21
C PRO A 82 3.31 -7.84 -9.75
N VAL A 83 3.17 -7.65 -8.43
CA VAL A 83 2.48 -6.50 -7.82
C VAL A 83 3.20 -5.21 -8.15
N SER A 84 4.53 -5.21 -8.15
CA SER A 84 5.35 -4.05 -8.54
C SER A 84 5.11 -3.63 -9.99
N SER A 85 5.08 -4.60 -10.91
CA SER A 85 4.85 -4.34 -12.34
C SER A 85 3.45 -3.78 -12.58
N LEU A 86 2.43 -4.34 -11.92
CA LEU A 86 1.08 -3.79 -11.97
C LEU A 86 1.06 -2.36 -11.42
N ILE A 87 1.58 -2.13 -10.20
CA ILE A 87 1.58 -0.82 -9.55
C ILE A 87 2.28 0.23 -10.41
N SER A 88 3.44 -0.08 -11.00
CA SER A 88 4.13 0.82 -11.92
C SER A 88 3.27 1.22 -13.12
N ARG A 89 2.56 0.25 -13.70
CA ARG A 89 1.59 0.51 -14.77
C ARG A 89 0.41 1.36 -14.27
N LEU A 90 -0.16 1.07 -13.10
CA LEU A 90 -1.27 1.84 -12.53
C LEU A 90 -0.86 3.27 -12.19
N ALA A 91 0.35 3.46 -11.66
CA ALA A 91 0.93 4.76 -11.35
C ALA A 91 1.26 5.58 -12.60
N SER A 92 1.16 5.00 -13.80
CA SER A 92 1.31 5.71 -15.08
C SER A 92 -0.02 6.26 -15.61
N GLU A 93 -1.17 5.81 -15.07
CA GLU A 93 -2.52 6.24 -15.50
C GLU A 93 -2.89 7.65 -15.03
N PRO A 94 -3.64 8.46 -15.78
CA PRO A 94 -3.86 9.88 -15.46
C PRO A 94 -4.60 10.17 -14.14
N ASP A 95 -5.18 9.15 -13.51
CA ASP A 95 -5.93 9.27 -12.26
C ASP A 95 -5.60 8.15 -11.25
N LEU A 96 -6.32 8.15 -10.13
CA LEU A 96 -6.18 7.16 -9.06
C LEU A 96 -7.27 6.08 -9.10
N THR A 97 -8.01 5.93 -10.20
CA THR A 97 -9.14 5.00 -10.29
C THR A 97 -8.71 3.56 -9.98
N TYR A 98 -7.66 3.07 -10.65
CA TYR A 98 -7.17 1.70 -10.43
C TYR A 98 -6.39 1.50 -9.12
N PRO A 99 -5.45 2.39 -8.73
CA PRO A 99 -4.81 2.30 -7.41
C PRO A 99 -5.82 2.26 -6.26
N MET A 100 -6.86 3.10 -6.30
CA MET A 100 -7.88 3.15 -5.25
C MET A 100 -8.79 1.93 -5.28
N HIS A 101 -9.11 1.39 -6.46
CA HIS A 101 -9.84 0.13 -6.59
C HIS A 101 -9.07 -1.02 -5.91
N LEU A 102 -7.76 -1.14 -6.18
CA LEU A 102 -6.89 -2.13 -5.53
C LEU A 102 -6.89 -1.96 -4.01
N LEU A 103 -6.60 -0.75 -3.52
CA LEU A 103 -6.52 -0.46 -2.09
C LEU A 103 -7.84 -0.72 -1.36
N ASN A 104 -8.97 -0.31 -1.93
CA ASN A 104 -10.28 -0.55 -1.34
C ASN A 104 -10.64 -2.04 -1.35
N THR A 105 -10.32 -2.77 -2.42
CA THR A 105 -10.55 -4.21 -2.50
C THR A 105 -9.76 -4.95 -1.43
N LEU A 106 -8.51 -4.55 -1.19
CA LEU A 106 -7.68 -5.15 -0.13
C LEU A 106 -8.20 -4.80 1.27
N LYS A 107 -8.59 -3.53 1.50
CA LYS A 107 -9.06 -3.03 2.80
C LYS A 107 -10.38 -3.67 3.24
N PHE A 108 -11.35 -3.83 2.34
CA PHE A 108 -12.69 -4.29 2.70
C PHE A 108 -12.85 -5.82 2.63
N ASN A 109 -11.83 -6.55 2.20
CA ASN A 109 -11.88 -8.01 2.17
C ASN A 109 -11.29 -8.59 3.47
N PRO A 110 -12.04 -9.44 4.21
CA PRO A 110 -11.61 -9.98 5.50
C PRO A 110 -10.33 -10.81 5.41
N ASN A 111 -10.00 -11.35 4.24
CA ASN A 111 -8.81 -12.17 4.05
C ASN A 111 -7.56 -11.34 3.72
N SER A 112 -7.68 -10.07 3.34
CA SER A 112 -6.56 -9.21 2.94
C SER A 112 -6.51 -7.86 3.67
N SER A 113 -7.44 -7.60 4.59
CA SER A 113 -7.47 -6.38 5.41
C SER A 113 -6.35 -6.33 6.45
N ASP A 114 -5.43 -7.29 6.43
CA ASP A 114 -4.31 -7.36 7.35
C ASP A 114 -3.25 -6.29 6.99
N PRO A 115 -2.75 -5.54 7.99
CA PRO A 115 -1.72 -4.51 7.78
C PRO A 115 -0.48 -5.03 7.02
N SER A 116 -0.10 -6.30 7.20
CA SER A 116 1.07 -6.91 6.53
C SER A 116 0.93 -7.03 5.01
N VAL A 117 -0.29 -6.98 4.48
CA VAL A 117 -0.54 -7.01 3.03
C VAL A 117 -0.80 -5.61 2.50
N VAL A 118 -1.63 -4.82 3.20
CA VAL A 118 -2.07 -3.50 2.74
C VAL A 118 -0.93 -2.49 2.76
N ILE A 119 -0.14 -2.44 3.84
CA ILE A 119 0.88 -1.40 4.02
C ILE A 119 2.00 -1.51 2.97
N PRO A 120 2.56 -2.69 2.65
CA PRO A 120 3.55 -2.80 1.57
C PRO A 120 3.01 -2.37 0.20
N VAL A 121 1.76 -2.74 -0.13
CA VAL A 121 1.11 -2.32 -1.39
C VAL A 121 0.97 -0.80 -1.45
N VAL A 122 0.58 -0.16 -0.34
CA VAL A 122 0.52 1.31 -0.22
C VAL A 122 1.91 1.94 -0.44
N LYS A 123 2.95 1.43 0.22
CA LYS A 123 4.34 1.92 0.03
C LYS A 123 4.76 1.85 -1.43
N MET A 124 4.49 0.74 -2.10
CA MET A 124 4.81 0.55 -3.53
C MET A 124 4.06 1.56 -4.42
N ILE A 125 2.77 1.81 -4.16
CA ILE A 125 1.98 2.83 -4.89
C ILE A 125 2.57 4.23 -4.68
N ILE A 126 2.91 4.58 -3.44
CA ILE A 126 3.49 5.90 -3.10
C ILE A 126 4.83 6.09 -3.80
N SER A 127 5.75 5.13 -3.69
CA SER A 127 7.06 5.19 -4.33
C SER A 127 6.91 5.37 -5.85
N SER A 128 6.06 4.55 -6.48
CA SER A 128 5.85 4.62 -7.92
C SER A 128 5.20 5.94 -8.38
N LEU A 129 4.27 6.51 -7.60
CA LEU A 129 3.69 7.82 -7.91
C LEU A 129 4.70 8.96 -7.78
N PHE A 130 5.62 8.90 -6.81
CA PHE A 130 6.70 9.88 -6.71
C PHE A 130 7.70 9.74 -7.86
N GLU A 131 8.09 8.53 -8.22
CA GLU A 131 8.98 8.25 -9.37
C GLU A 131 8.38 8.74 -10.69
N ASN A 132 7.06 8.64 -10.85
CA ASN A 132 6.35 9.14 -12.02
C ASN A 132 6.05 10.66 -11.98
N GLY A 133 6.60 11.39 -10.99
CA GLY A 133 6.43 12.84 -10.87
C GLY A 133 5.01 13.27 -10.57
N ARG A 134 4.23 12.45 -9.84
CA ARG A 134 2.81 12.70 -9.53
C ARG A 134 2.53 12.87 -8.04
N PRO A 135 3.24 13.77 -7.34
CA PRO A 135 3.13 13.93 -5.89
C PRO A 135 1.75 14.44 -5.46
N LYS A 136 1.02 15.18 -6.32
CA LYS A 136 -0.37 15.60 -6.05
C LYS A 136 -1.33 14.43 -5.85
N MET A 137 -1.09 13.30 -6.53
CA MET A 137 -1.89 12.09 -6.32
C MET A 137 -1.57 11.42 -4.98
N VAL A 138 -0.31 11.49 -4.55
CA VAL A 138 0.12 10.95 -3.25
C VAL A 138 -0.63 11.63 -2.09
N VAL A 139 -1.01 12.90 -2.21
CA VAL A 139 -1.85 13.59 -1.20
C VAL A 139 -3.16 12.83 -0.94
N LYS A 140 -3.82 12.30 -1.98
CA LYS A 140 -5.05 11.53 -1.82
C LYS A 140 -4.80 10.16 -1.18
N ILE A 141 -3.66 9.54 -1.46
CA ILE A 141 -3.25 8.29 -0.79
C ILE A 141 -2.94 8.55 0.67
N PHE A 142 -2.25 9.66 0.99
CA PHE A 142 -2.01 10.10 2.36
C PHE A 142 -3.32 10.32 3.12
N GLN A 143 -4.29 11.04 2.53
CA GLN A 143 -5.62 11.20 3.11
C GLN A 143 -6.33 9.86 3.34
N TRP A 144 -6.10 8.87 2.48
CA TRP A 144 -6.69 7.53 2.62
C TRP A 144 -6.08 6.74 3.78
N VAL A 145 -4.75 6.79 3.98
CA VAL A 145 -4.04 6.09 5.08
C VAL A 145 -4.16 6.80 6.43
N ALA A 146 -4.37 8.12 6.44
CA ALA A 146 -4.53 8.90 7.67
C ALA A 146 -5.93 8.75 8.29
N ARG A 147 -6.82 7.95 7.70
CA ARG A 147 -8.16 7.73 8.25
C ARG A 147 -8.11 6.78 9.47
N PRO A 148 -8.98 6.99 10.47
CA PRO A 148 -9.04 6.12 11.65
C PRO A 148 -9.34 4.66 11.35
N ASP A 149 -9.94 4.36 10.21
CA ASP A 149 -10.31 3.01 9.77
C ASP A 149 -9.23 2.36 8.87
N PHE A 150 -8.02 2.93 8.80
CA PHE A 150 -6.90 2.32 8.10
C PHE A 150 -6.38 1.10 8.90
N PRO A 151 -6.14 -0.06 8.25
CA PRO A 151 -5.63 -1.24 8.94
C PRO A 151 -4.33 -0.97 9.71
N GLY A 152 -4.37 -1.20 11.01
CA GLY A 152 -3.24 -0.96 11.93
C GLY A 152 -3.10 0.50 12.41
N GLY A 153 -3.87 1.43 11.85
CA GLY A 153 -3.82 2.84 12.20
C GLY A 153 -2.53 3.54 11.73
N VAL A 154 -2.36 4.80 12.15
CA VAL A 154 -1.19 5.61 11.76
C VAL A 154 0.11 5.03 12.34
N ALA A 155 0.07 4.54 13.58
CA ALA A 155 1.25 3.99 14.24
C ALA A 155 1.73 2.65 13.68
N ALA A 156 1.02 2.04 12.72
CA ALA A 156 1.40 0.75 12.15
C ALA A 156 2.71 0.78 11.34
N ASP A 157 3.11 1.93 10.79
CA ASP A 157 4.29 1.95 9.93
C ASP A 157 5.00 3.31 9.88
N LEU A 158 6.06 3.45 10.68
CA LEU A 158 6.92 4.63 10.71
C LEU A 158 7.56 4.93 9.36
N GLU A 159 8.00 3.90 8.64
CA GLU A 159 8.71 4.03 7.36
C GLU A 159 7.79 4.58 6.26
N LEU A 160 6.51 4.22 6.28
CA LEU A 160 5.49 4.77 5.38
C LEU A 160 5.37 6.29 5.53
N TYR A 161 5.21 6.78 6.76
CA TYR A 161 5.07 8.22 7.02
C TYR A 161 6.39 8.97 6.79
N ALA A 162 7.54 8.37 7.14
CA ALA A 162 8.85 8.91 6.81
C ALA A 162 9.05 9.07 5.30
N GLY A 163 8.66 8.04 4.52
CA GLY A 163 8.69 8.07 3.06
C GLY A 163 7.79 9.15 2.46
N LEU A 164 6.60 9.37 3.02
CA LEU A 164 5.70 10.45 2.62
C LEU A 164 6.32 11.83 2.87
N VAL A 165 6.87 12.09 4.07
CA VAL A 165 7.56 13.36 4.37
C VAL A 165 8.70 13.60 3.38
N ASN A 166 9.59 12.62 3.24
CA ASN A 166 10.75 12.72 2.36
C ASN A 166 10.35 12.94 0.90
N GLY A 167 9.34 12.20 0.42
CA GLY A 167 8.82 12.32 -0.94
C GLY A 167 8.22 13.69 -1.20
N PHE A 168 7.42 14.23 -0.28
CA PHE A 168 6.84 15.56 -0.43
C PHE A 168 7.91 16.68 -0.37
N CYS A 169 8.88 16.64 0.56
CA CYS A 169 9.97 17.63 0.57
C CYS A 169 10.72 17.66 -0.78
N ARG A 170 11.05 16.47 -1.33
CA ARG A 170 11.84 16.33 -2.56
C ARG A 170 11.11 16.86 -3.78
N ASN A 171 9.77 16.83 -3.75
CA ASN A 171 8.90 17.32 -4.80
C ASN A 171 8.42 18.77 -4.58
N GLY A 172 8.97 19.49 -3.60
CA GLY A 172 8.58 20.89 -3.29
C GLY A 172 7.17 21.03 -2.70
N MET A 173 6.54 19.95 -2.25
CA MET A 173 5.20 19.98 -1.66
C MET A 173 5.28 20.15 -0.14
N MET A 174 5.84 21.28 0.29
CA MET A 174 6.19 21.49 1.70
C MET A 174 4.97 21.54 2.63
N LEU A 175 3.85 22.14 2.21
CA LEU A 175 2.62 22.13 3.02
C LEU A 175 2.15 20.70 3.31
N ASP A 176 2.15 19.82 2.30
CA ASP A 176 1.74 18.43 2.47
C ASP A 176 2.76 17.64 3.30
N SER A 177 4.05 17.90 3.13
CA SER A 177 5.11 17.37 4.01
C SER A 177 4.86 17.71 5.49
N LEU A 178 4.50 18.95 5.80
CA LEU A 178 4.19 19.37 7.17
C LEU A 178 2.90 18.74 7.71
N ARG A 179 1.89 18.52 6.86
CA ARG A 179 0.66 17.80 7.25
C ARG A 179 0.96 16.36 7.64
N VAL A 180 1.85 15.68 6.92
CA VAL A 180 2.31 14.33 7.30
C VAL A 180 3.07 14.37 8.61
N LEU A 181 4.01 15.32 8.76
CA LEU A 181 4.77 15.48 10.00
C LEU A 181 3.87 15.76 11.22
N ARG A 182 2.80 16.54 11.04
CA ARG A 182 1.79 16.79 12.08
C ARG A 182 1.12 15.48 12.51
N VAL A 183 0.71 14.64 11.56
CA VAL A 183 0.12 13.33 11.86
C VAL A 183 1.11 12.45 12.63
N MET A 184 2.38 12.42 12.22
CA MET A 184 3.43 11.71 12.97
C MET A 184 3.56 12.22 14.41
N ALA A 185 3.52 13.54 14.59
CA ALA A 185 3.63 14.17 15.90
C ALA A 185 2.40 13.90 16.81
N CYS A 186 1.19 13.98 16.26
CA CYS A 186 -0.05 13.65 16.99
C CYS A 186 -0.06 12.20 17.48
N GLU A 187 0.49 11.29 16.67
CA GLU A 187 0.54 9.84 16.94
C GLU A 187 1.82 9.44 17.68
N LYS A 188 2.60 10.42 18.16
CA LYS A 188 3.85 10.23 18.93
C LYS A 188 4.88 9.33 18.24
N LEU A 189 4.92 9.37 16.91
CA LEU A 189 5.92 8.63 16.14
C LEU A 189 7.29 9.26 16.29
N VAL A 190 8.33 8.42 16.30
CA VAL A 190 9.72 8.87 16.40
C VAL A 190 10.10 9.65 15.13
N ILE A 191 10.40 10.94 15.29
CA ILE A 191 10.86 11.79 14.19
C ILE A 191 12.38 11.69 14.12
N GLY A 192 12.90 10.95 13.14
CA GLY A 192 14.33 10.77 12.94
C GLY A 192 15.04 12.00 12.37
N ASP A 193 16.38 12.01 12.45
CA ASP A 193 17.22 13.10 11.96
C ASP A 193 17.05 13.36 10.46
N GLU A 194 16.82 12.31 9.65
CA GLU A 194 16.60 12.45 8.21
C GLU A 194 15.35 13.28 7.90
N ILE A 195 14.24 13.02 8.61
CA ILE A 195 12.99 13.77 8.46
C ILE A 195 13.21 15.22 8.90
N ARG A 196 13.90 15.43 10.02
CA ARG A 196 14.22 16.77 10.53
C ARG A 196 15.03 17.58 9.52
N ASP A 197 16.10 16.99 8.95
CA ASP A 197 16.93 17.65 7.93
C ASP A 197 16.14 17.92 6.63
N CYS A 198 15.31 16.97 6.20
CA CYS A 198 14.42 17.12 5.04
C CYS A 198 13.53 18.35 5.15
N VAL A 199 12.80 18.46 6.27
CA VAL A 199 11.84 19.54 6.51
C VAL A 199 12.56 20.86 6.74
N TYR A 200 13.68 20.86 7.46
CA TYR A 200 14.51 22.05 7.64
C TYR A 200 14.96 22.63 6.30
N ARG A 201 15.60 21.81 5.45
CA ARG A 201 16.04 22.24 4.12
C ARG A 201 14.88 22.64 3.21
N GLY A 202 13.77 21.93 3.31
CA GLY A 202 12.55 22.23 2.58
C GLY A 202 11.99 23.62 2.91
N LEU A 203 11.87 23.95 4.19
CA LEU A 203 11.41 25.28 4.65
C LEU A 203 12.37 26.39 4.22
N LEU A 204 13.68 26.16 4.22
CA LEU A 204 14.66 27.12 3.73
C LEU A 204 14.51 27.41 2.23
N ARG A 205 14.16 26.40 1.42
CA ARG A 205 13.90 26.58 -0.03
C ARG A 205 12.66 27.43 -0.28
N GLU A 206 11.66 27.36 0.59
CA GLU A 206 10.46 28.21 0.59
C GLU A 206 10.70 29.58 1.25
N ALA A 207 11.95 29.95 1.57
CA ALA A 207 12.32 31.18 2.27
C ALA A 207 11.67 31.36 3.67
N ARG A 208 11.15 30.28 4.28
CA ARG A 208 10.53 30.25 5.61
C ARG A 208 11.56 30.01 6.71
N VAL A 209 12.55 30.92 6.78
CA VAL A 209 13.75 30.76 7.64
C VAL A 209 13.40 30.68 9.12
N ARG A 210 12.46 31.51 9.57
CA ARG A 210 12.04 31.55 10.97
C ARG A 210 11.42 30.23 11.39
N GLU A 211 10.47 29.73 10.60
CA GLU A 211 9.78 28.47 10.83
C GLU A 211 10.74 27.29 10.77
N ALA A 212 11.73 27.31 9.86
CA ALA A 212 12.76 26.29 9.78
C ALA A 212 13.56 26.18 11.08
N LEU A 213 14.02 27.32 11.62
CA LEU A 213 14.80 27.36 12.87
C LEU A 213 13.95 26.96 14.09
N GLU A 214 12.74 27.50 14.22
CA GLU A 214 11.82 27.20 15.32
C GLU A 214 11.46 25.70 15.34
N LEU A 215 11.09 25.14 14.18
CA LEU A 215 10.72 23.72 14.08
C LEU A 215 11.92 22.80 14.30
N ASN A 216 13.10 23.12 13.74
CA ASN A 216 14.30 22.31 13.95
C ASN A 216 14.74 22.30 15.43
N ALA A 217 14.66 23.44 16.12
CA ALA A 217 14.94 23.52 17.55
C ALA A 217 13.92 22.70 18.36
N ALA A 218 12.62 22.81 18.04
CA ALA A 218 11.57 22.06 18.71
C ALA A 218 11.78 20.54 18.56
N LEU A 219 12.06 20.07 17.34
CA LEU A 219 12.35 18.66 17.04
C LEU A 219 13.67 18.18 17.67
N GLY A 220 14.71 19.02 17.70
CA GLY A 220 16.01 18.69 18.29
C GLY A 220 16.00 18.65 19.82
N SER A 221 15.07 19.36 20.47
CA SER A 221 14.89 19.31 21.93
C SER A 221 14.19 18.05 22.44
N CYS A 222 13.63 17.24 21.52
CA CYS A 222 12.99 15.96 21.85
C CYS A 222 14.08 14.88 21.99
N THR A 223 14.71 14.78 23.16
CA THR A 223 15.63 13.67 23.44
C THR A 223 14.85 12.40 23.79
N PRO A 224 15.28 11.21 23.33
CA PRO A 224 14.71 9.96 23.82
C PRO A 224 14.97 9.87 25.32
N ARG A 225 13.91 9.84 26.13
CA ARG A 225 14.05 9.56 27.57
C ARG A 225 14.46 8.09 27.70
N SER A 226 15.27 7.78 28.71
CA SER A 226 15.74 6.42 29.04
C SER A 226 14.59 5.41 29.26
N ASP A 227 13.38 5.94 29.38
CA ASP A 227 12.09 5.31 29.66
C ASP A 227 11.43 4.73 28.39
N GLY A 228 11.98 4.97 27.19
CA GLY A 228 11.44 4.50 25.91
C GLY A 228 10.27 5.32 25.36
N ASP A 229 9.78 6.31 26.12
CA ASP A 229 8.74 7.24 25.68
C ASP A 229 9.37 8.45 24.96
N THR A 230 9.15 8.53 23.65
CA THR A 230 9.66 9.65 22.84
C THR A 230 8.68 10.82 22.98
N CYS A 231 9.06 11.84 23.72
CA CYS A 231 8.25 13.05 23.89
C CYS A 231 8.29 13.86 22.60
N VAL A 232 7.44 13.53 21.61
CA VAL A 232 7.00 14.56 20.68
C VAL A 232 6.06 15.46 21.47
N SER A 233 6.61 16.55 21.99
CA SER A 233 5.87 17.43 22.89
C SER A 233 4.68 18.08 22.17
N GLU A 234 3.58 18.31 22.88
CA GLU A 234 2.41 19.08 22.40
C GLU A 234 2.81 20.41 21.74
N LYS A 235 3.95 20.98 22.15
CA LYS A 235 4.56 22.17 21.56
C LYS A 235 4.89 22.00 20.07
N VAL A 236 5.39 20.82 19.67
CA VAL A 236 5.69 20.52 18.25
C VAL A 236 4.40 20.49 17.44
N VAL A 237 3.35 19.84 17.97
CA VAL A 237 2.04 19.78 17.30
C VAL A 237 1.46 21.19 17.13
N HIS A 238 1.43 21.99 18.19
CA HIS A 238 0.93 23.37 18.14
C HIS A 238 1.74 24.24 17.17
N LEU A 239 3.08 24.11 17.17
CA LEU A 239 3.94 24.83 16.23
C LEU A 239 3.63 24.43 14.78
N LEU A 240 3.45 23.14 14.50
CA LEU A 240 3.07 22.65 13.17
C LEU A 240 1.71 23.19 12.74
N GLU A 241 0.71 23.21 13.63
CA GLU A 241 -0.60 23.79 13.35
C GLU A 241 -0.52 25.27 13.00
N GLN A 242 0.27 26.05 13.76
CA GLN A 242 0.51 27.46 13.47
C GLN A 242 1.20 27.66 12.11
N ILE A 243 2.25 26.90 11.81
CA ILE A 243 2.98 27.00 10.52
C ILE A 243 2.06 26.65 9.34
N ILE A 244 1.25 25.60 9.48
CA ILE A 244 0.29 25.13 8.48
C ILE A 244 -0.83 26.15 8.28
N SER A 245 -1.38 26.72 9.36
CA SER A 245 -2.47 27.70 9.28
C SER A 245 -2.02 29.01 8.62
N ASN A 246 -0.74 29.37 8.76
CA ASN A 246 -0.17 30.58 8.16
C ASN A 246 0.40 30.34 6.75
N TRP A 247 0.20 29.15 6.17
CA TRP A 247 0.70 28.84 4.83
C TRP A 247 -0.12 29.58 3.77
N VAL A 248 0.54 30.42 2.97
CA VAL A 248 -0.05 31.13 1.83
C VAL A 248 0.63 30.62 0.56
N ASP A 249 -0.16 30.17 -0.41
CA ASP A 249 0.29 29.62 -1.71
C ASP A 249 0.76 30.70 -2.68
#